data_AF-A0A9E5IUS4-F1
#
_entry.id   AF-A0A9E5IUS4-F1
#
_cell.length_a   1.000
_cell.length_b   1.000
_cell.length_c   1.000
_cell.angle_alpha   90.00
_cell.angle_beta   90.00
_cell.angle_gamma   90.00
#
_symmetry.space_group_name_H-M   'P 1'
#
loop_
_entity.id
_entity.type
_entity.pdbx_description
1 polymer ?
#
loop_
_entity_poly.entity_id
_entity_poly.type
_entity_poly.pdbx_seq_one_letter_code
_entity_poly.pdbx_strand_id
1 'polypeptide(L)'
;WVTWWWLARKEVVEVPPRKSMTEIGVAMREATWALVLPLIVVFGLKFGVFTPTEAAVVAAMYALLISLFVYKELNFKSMVPLFVASAKTSAIVMFLVAAAMVSAWLITVANLPAELIALLQPMLDSPRLLMFTIMVITMVVGTALDMTPTILLLTPVLMPVVKAAGIDPVYFGVLFIINNAIGLITPPVGTVLNAVAGVGKVSMDEVTRGVMPFMVAQFAIMFAMVAWPALVMVPARWFY
;
A
#
# COMPACT_ATOMS: atom_id res chain seq x y z
N TRP A 1 -17.05 -1.41 -3.09
CA TRP A 1 -18.38 -2.05 -3.23
C TRP A 1 -18.83 -2.19 -4.69
N VAL A 2 -18.88 -1.11 -5.49
CA VAL A 2 -19.32 -1.19 -6.90
C VAL A 2 -18.46 -2.15 -7.74
N THR A 3 -17.13 -2.00 -7.72
CA THR A 3 -16.20 -2.88 -8.44
C THR A 3 -16.33 -4.34 -8.01
N TRP A 4 -16.46 -4.57 -6.70
CA TRP A 4 -16.65 -5.90 -6.13
C TRP A 4 -17.94 -6.56 -6.62
N TRP A 5 -19.06 -5.84 -6.54
CA TRP A 5 -20.36 -6.31 -7.03
C TRP A 5 -20.32 -6.62 -8.54
N TRP A 6 -19.63 -5.80 -9.34
CA TRP A 6 -19.50 -6.00 -10.78
C TRP A 6 -18.68 -7.24 -11.16
N LEU A 7 -17.69 -7.62 -10.36
CA LEU A 7 -16.91 -8.84 -10.56
C LEU A 7 -17.65 -10.08 -10.04
N ALA A 8 -18.10 -10.03 -8.78
CA ALA A 8 -18.71 -11.16 -8.09
C ALA A 8 -20.05 -11.61 -8.68
N ARG A 9 -20.77 -10.74 -9.43
CA ARG A 9 -22.03 -11.13 -10.11
C ARG A 9 -21.86 -12.24 -11.15
N LYS A 10 -20.64 -12.52 -11.61
CA LYS A 10 -20.34 -13.60 -12.56
C LYS A 10 -19.86 -14.86 -11.86
N GLU A 11 -19.59 -14.80 -10.56
CA GLU A 11 -19.12 -15.94 -9.78
C GLU A 11 -20.32 -16.68 -9.18
N VAL A 12 -20.39 -17.99 -9.43
CA VAL A 12 -21.34 -18.86 -8.76
C VAL A 12 -20.73 -19.23 -7.42
N VAL A 13 -21.03 -18.46 -6.37
CA VAL A 13 -20.56 -18.73 -5.01
C VAL A 13 -21.59 -19.61 -4.32
N GLU A 14 -21.22 -20.86 -4.04
CA GLU A 14 -22.02 -21.71 -3.14
C GLU A 14 -21.96 -21.13 -1.74
N VAL A 15 -23.10 -20.61 -1.27
CA VAL A 15 -23.19 -20.04 0.08
C VAL A 15 -23.17 -21.19 1.08
N PRO A 16 -22.16 -21.29 1.96
CA PRO A 16 -22.13 -22.34 2.96
C PRO A 16 -23.34 -22.23 3.90
N PRO A 17 -23.88 -23.36 4.39
CA PRO A 17 -25.03 -23.35 5.28
C PRO A 17 -24.71 -22.58 6.56
N ARG A 18 -25.72 -21.85 7.07
CA ARG A 18 -25.58 -21.08 8.32
C ARG A 18 -25.19 -22.01 9.47
N LYS A 19 -24.09 -21.69 10.15
CA LYS A 19 -23.61 -22.42 11.32
C LYS A 19 -24.48 -22.13 12.54
N SER A 20 -24.61 -23.13 13.41
CA SER A 20 -25.34 -23.01 14.67
C SER A 20 -24.60 -22.10 15.66
N MET A 21 -25.33 -21.49 16.61
CA MET A 21 -24.74 -20.62 17.64
C MET A 21 -23.71 -21.35 18.51
N THR A 22 -23.89 -22.66 18.70
CA THR A 22 -22.94 -23.53 19.41
C THR A 22 -21.65 -23.70 18.63
N GLU A 23 -21.70 -23.95 17.31
CA GLU A 23 -20.50 -24.05 16.47
C GLU A 23 -19.75 -22.71 16.43
N ILE A 24 -20.47 -21.59 16.36
CA ILE A 24 -19.87 -20.24 16.38
C ILE A 24 -19.14 -20.00 17.70
N GLY A 25 -19.74 -20.39 18.84
CA GLY A 25 -19.11 -20.24 20.16
C GLY A 25 -17.83 -21.07 20.32
N VAL A 26 -17.82 -22.31 19.80
CA VAL A 26 -16.62 -23.16 19.79
C VAL A 26 -15.54 -22.56 18.90
N ALA A 27 -15.89 -22.15 17.68
CA ALA A 27 -14.94 -21.53 16.75
C ALA A 27 -14.33 -20.23 17.30
N MET A 28 -15.13 -19.39 17.96
CA MET A 28 -14.63 -18.18 18.63
C MET A 28 -13.63 -18.52 19.74
N ARG A 29 -13.90 -19.57 20.52
CA ARG A 29 -12.98 -20.03 21.57
C ARG A 29 -11.67 -20.54 20.98
N GLU A 30 -11.71 -21.32 19.92
CA GLU A 30 -10.52 -21.82 19.21
C GLU A 30 -9.71 -20.69 18.55
N ALA A 31 -10.41 -19.70 17.99
CA ALA A 31 -9.79 -18.54 17.34
C ALA A 31 -9.29 -17.46 18.32
N THR A 32 -9.54 -17.59 19.63
CA THR A 32 -9.21 -16.55 20.64
C THR A 32 -7.77 -16.04 20.48
N TRP A 33 -6.80 -16.95 20.36
CA TRP A 33 -5.39 -16.58 20.25
C TRP A 33 -5.06 -15.93 18.90
N ALA A 34 -5.65 -16.40 17.80
CA ALA A 34 -5.52 -15.73 16.51
C ALA A 34 -6.11 -14.30 16.52
N LEU A 35 -7.23 -14.08 17.23
CA LEU A 35 -7.90 -12.78 17.33
C LEU A 35 -7.17 -11.77 18.22
N VAL A 36 -6.27 -12.21 19.10
CA VAL A 36 -5.43 -11.31 19.90
C VAL A 36 -4.39 -10.60 19.03
N LEU A 37 -3.93 -11.21 17.92
CA LEU A 37 -2.90 -10.65 17.05
C LEU A 37 -3.29 -9.27 16.46
N PRO A 38 -4.47 -9.08 15.84
CA PRO A 38 -4.93 -7.75 15.43
C PRO A 38 -4.97 -6.73 16.56
N LEU A 39 -5.34 -7.15 17.78
CA LEU A 39 -5.37 -6.24 18.94
C LEU A 39 -3.96 -5.79 19.33
N ILE A 40 -2.99 -6.70 19.35
CA ILE A 40 -1.57 -6.37 19.60
C ILE A 40 -1.10 -5.32 18.60
N VAL A 41 -1.39 -5.50 17.30
CA VAL A 41 -0.96 -4.58 16.25
C VAL A 41 -1.67 -3.22 16.39
N VAL A 42 -3.00 -3.20 16.51
CA VAL A 42 -3.78 -1.95 16.57
C VAL A 42 -3.44 -1.14 17.81
N PHE A 43 -3.40 -1.77 18.99
CA PHE A 43 -3.06 -1.06 20.22
C PHE A 43 -1.56 -0.71 20.28
N GLY A 44 -0.68 -1.60 19.81
CA GLY A 44 0.75 -1.33 19.75
C GLY A 44 1.08 -0.10 18.89
N LEU A 45 0.44 0.03 17.72
CA LEU A 45 0.56 1.20 16.86
C LEU A 45 -0.10 2.44 17.47
N LYS A 46 -1.33 2.31 18.00
CA LYS A 46 -2.10 3.44 18.53
C LYS A 46 -1.44 4.09 19.75
N PHE A 47 -0.83 3.27 20.61
CA PHE A 47 -0.13 3.76 21.81
C PHE A 47 1.35 4.06 21.56
N GLY A 48 1.83 3.94 20.31
CA GLY A 48 3.22 4.24 19.95
C GLY A 48 4.25 3.30 20.57
N VAL A 49 3.84 2.11 21.00
CA VAL A 49 4.74 1.10 21.58
C VAL A 49 5.67 0.54 20.50
N PHE A 50 5.15 0.40 19.28
CA PHE A 50 5.89 -0.08 18.12
C PHE A 50 5.61 0.80 16.90
N THR A 51 6.62 0.96 16.06
CA THR A 51 6.46 1.44 14.68
C THR A 51 5.87 0.35 13.77
N PRO A 52 5.37 0.65 12.56
CA PRO A 52 4.80 -0.36 11.66
C PRO A 52 5.72 -1.54 11.35
N THR A 53 7.02 -1.29 11.21
CA THR A 53 8.02 -2.33 10.94
C THR A 53 8.25 -3.21 12.16
N GLU A 54 8.34 -2.63 13.35
CA GLU A 54 8.44 -3.38 14.62
C GLU A 54 7.17 -4.17 14.91
N ALA A 55 6.00 -3.60 14.63
CA ALA A 55 4.71 -4.27 14.79
C ALA A 55 4.62 -5.53 13.92
N ALA A 56 5.17 -5.52 12.69
CA ALA A 56 5.24 -6.70 11.84
C ALA A 56 6.14 -7.80 12.44
N VAL A 57 7.28 -7.43 13.04
CA VAL A 57 8.17 -8.39 13.72
C VAL A 57 7.48 -9.00 14.94
N VAL A 58 6.84 -8.18 15.78
CA VAL A 58 6.07 -8.64 16.93
C VAL A 58 4.94 -9.56 16.50
N ALA A 59 4.22 -9.20 15.43
CA ALA A 59 3.14 -10.01 14.88
C ALA A 59 3.64 -11.38 14.36
N ALA A 60 4.75 -11.40 13.62
CA ALA A 60 5.35 -12.63 13.12
C ALA A 60 5.86 -13.53 14.26
N MET A 61 6.51 -12.95 15.27
CA MET A 61 6.96 -13.68 16.46
C MET A 61 5.78 -14.24 17.24
N TYR A 62 4.74 -13.45 17.45
CA TYR A 62 3.52 -13.91 18.12
C TYR A 62 2.87 -15.07 17.35
N ALA A 63 2.66 -14.91 16.04
CA ALA A 63 2.09 -15.95 15.19
C ALA A 63 2.91 -17.25 15.24
N LEU A 64 4.24 -17.15 15.19
CA LEU A 64 5.13 -18.31 15.32
C LEU A 64 4.97 -19.01 16.67
N LEU A 65 4.94 -18.27 17.78
CA LEU A 65 4.80 -18.82 19.13
C LEU A 65 3.45 -19.51 19.33
N ILE A 66 2.36 -18.87 18.89
CA ILE A 66 1.01 -19.46 18.98
C ILE A 66 0.90 -20.71 18.11
N SER A 67 1.45 -20.68 16.89
CA SER A 67 1.41 -21.82 15.97
C SER A 67 2.23 -23.01 16.48
N LEU A 68 3.35 -22.75 17.17
CA LEU A 68 4.23 -23.79 17.72
C LEU A 68 3.71 -24.37 19.04
N PHE A 69 3.26 -23.52 19.96
CA PHE A 69 2.95 -23.94 21.34
C PHE A 69 1.47 -24.14 21.61
N VAL A 70 0.58 -23.36 20.98
CA VAL A 70 -0.86 -23.38 21.25
C VAL A 70 -1.59 -24.25 20.25
N TYR A 71 -1.53 -23.90 18.95
CA TYR A 71 -2.18 -24.68 17.90
C TYR A 71 -1.40 -25.95 17.55
N LYS A 72 -0.08 -25.96 17.81
CA LYS A 72 0.82 -27.10 17.54
C LYS A 72 0.74 -27.58 16.09
N GLU A 73 0.47 -26.67 15.17
CA GLU A 73 0.43 -26.92 13.73
C GLU A 73 1.85 -26.92 13.13
N LEU A 74 2.81 -26.29 13.83
CA LEU A 74 4.21 -26.24 13.44
C LEU A 74 5.08 -27.10 14.36
N ASN A 75 6.08 -27.74 13.77
CA ASN A 75 7.11 -28.50 14.48
C ASN A 75 8.48 -27.81 14.33
N PHE A 76 9.40 -28.03 15.26
CA PHE A 76 10.77 -27.48 15.16
C PHE A 76 11.49 -27.89 13.87
N LYS A 77 11.18 -29.08 13.33
CA LYS A 77 11.73 -29.56 12.05
C LYS A 77 11.18 -28.82 10.84
N SER A 78 9.96 -28.29 10.89
CA SER A 78 9.38 -27.49 9.80
C SER A 78 9.81 -26.03 9.82
N MET A 79 10.47 -25.56 10.89
CA MET A 79 10.94 -24.18 11.01
C MET A 79 11.97 -23.81 9.96
N VAL A 80 12.98 -24.65 9.74
CA VAL A 80 14.04 -24.37 8.75
C VAL A 80 13.45 -24.23 7.33
N PRO A 81 12.65 -25.20 6.82
CA PRO A 81 11.97 -25.03 5.54
C PRO A 81 11.09 -23.78 5.46
N LEU A 82 10.37 -23.43 6.54
CA LEU A 82 9.54 -22.23 6.62
C LEU A 82 10.36 -20.94 6.50
N PHE A 83 11.44 -20.82 7.26
CA PHE A 83 12.31 -19.65 7.19
C PHE A 83 12.97 -19.53 5.82
N VAL A 84 13.40 -20.64 5.22
CA VAL A 84 13.96 -20.64 3.86
C VAL A 84 12.90 -20.19 2.84
N ALA A 85 11.66 -20.67 2.95
CA ALA A 85 10.57 -20.25 2.07
C ALA A 85 10.28 -18.74 2.21
N SER A 86 10.14 -18.24 3.44
CA SER A 86 9.92 -16.82 3.73
C SER A 86 11.09 -15.95 3.28
N ALA A 87 12.33 -16.40 3.50
CA ALA A 87 13.52 -15.70 3.05
C ALA A 87 13.58 -15.64 1.53
N LYS A 88 13.22 -16.71 0.82
CA LYS A 88 13.17 -16.74 -0.65
C LYS A 88 12.13 -15.78 -1.20
N THR A 89 10.92 -15.74 -0.64
CA THR A 89 9.89 -14.77 -1.07
C THR A 89 10.34 -13.34 -0.82
N SER A 90 10.93 -13.06 0.36
CA SER A 90 11.46 -11.73 0.68
C SER A 90 12.65 -11.34 -0.21
N ALA A 91 13.54 -12.27 -0.54
CA ALA A 91 14.69 -12.01 -1.40
C ALA A 91 14.28 -11.61 -2.82
N ILE A 92 13.26 -12.25 -3.39
CA ILE A 92 12.71 -11.88 -4.71
C ILE A 92 12.18 -10.44 -4.67
N VAL A 93 11.42 -10.10 -3.63
CA VAL A 93 10.89 -8.73 -3.45
C VAL A 93 12.01 -7.72 -3.26
N MET A 94 12.96 -8.00 -2.36
CA MET A 94 14.08 -7.09 -2.07
C MET A 94 15.00 -6.91 -3.28
N PHE A 95 15.14 -7.92 -4.14
CA PHE A 95 15.86 -7.77 -5.40
C PHE A 95 15.18 -6.78 -6.35
N LEU A 96 13.85 -6.82 -6.46
CA LEU A 96 13.09 -5.84 -7.23
C LEU A 96 13.21 -4.42 -6.64
N VAL A 97 13.15 -4.31 -5.31
CA VAL A 97 13.37 -3.01 -4.63
C VAL A 97 14.77 -2.48 -4.93
N ALA A 98 15.81 -3.32 -4.85
CA ALA A 98 17.18 -2.91 -5.16
C ALA A 98 17.33 -2.41 -6.60
N ALA A 99 16.70 -3.07 -7.58
CA ALA A 99 16.67 -2.62 -8.97
C ALA A 99 15.93 -1.26 -9.11
N ALA A 100 14.83 -1.04 -8.38
CA ALA A 100 14.13 0.24 -8.36
C ALA A 100 14.98 1.37 -7.76
N MET A 101 15.86 1.07 -6.80
CA MET A 101 16.78 2.08 -6.23
C MET A 101 17.79 2.60 -7.25
N VAL A 102 18.21 1.78 -8.23
CA VAL A 102 19.08 2.25 -9.33
C VAL A 102 18.33 3.29 -10.18
N SER A 103 17.05 3.07 -10.45
CA SER A 103 16.21 4.04 -11.17
C SER A 103 16.03 5.33 -10.36
N ALA A 104 15.86 5.23 -9.03
CA ALA A 104 15.80 6.40 -8.14
C ALA A 104 17.07 7.25 -8.19
N TRP A 105 18.23 6.58 -8.19
CA TRP A 105 19.52 7.24 -8.31
C TRP A 105 19.68 7.94 -9.67
N LEU A 106 19.33 7.28 -10.78
CA LEU A 106 19.38 7.87 -12.12
C LEU A 106 18.50 9.12 -12.23
N ILE A 107 17.28 9.10 -11.70
CA ILE A 107 16.37 10.26 -11.68
C ILE A 107 16.99 11.42 -10.90
N THR A 108 17.66 11.12 -9.78
CA THR A 108 18.33 12.13 -8.96
C THR A 108 19.52 12.74 -9.69
N VAL A 109 20.37 11.91 -10.31
CA VAL A 109 21.55 12.36 -11.06
C VAL A 109 21.17 13.12 -12.33
N ALA A 110 20.07 12.74 -12.99
CA ALA A 110 19.51 13.46 -14.13
C ALA A 110 18.90 14.81 -13.75
N ASN A 111 18.90 15.19 -12.46
CA ASN A 111 18.33 16.42 -11.94
C ASN A 111 16.84 16.61 -12.34
N LEU A 112 16.13 15.50 -12.52
CA LEU A 112 14.72 15.51 -12.89
C LEU A 112 13.85 16.36 -11.92
N PRO A 113 14.08 16.34 -10.59
CA PRO A 113 13.29 17.17 -9.69
C PRO A 113 13.37 18.68 -9.97
N ALA A 114 14.51 19.18 -10.46
CA ALA A 114 14.64 20.61 -10.83
C ALA A 114 13.86 20.94 -12.11
N GLU A 115 13.89 20.07 -13.11
CA GLU A 115 13.09 20.19 -14.34
C GLU A 115 11.59 20.20 -14.03
N LEU A 116 11.16 19.39 -13.04
CA LEU A 116 9.77 19.39 -12.59
C LEU A 116 9.35 20.76 -12.04
N ILE A 117 10.19 21.46 -11.28
CA ILE A 117 9.87 22.80 -10.79
C ILE A 117 9.65 23.75 -11.97
N ALA A 118 10.55 23.73 -12.96
CA ALA A 118 10.45 24.60 -14.13
C ALA A 118 9.15 24.35 -14.92
N LEU A 119 8.72 23.09 -15.03
CA LEU A 119 7.46 22.71 -15.69
C LEU A 119 6.22 23.14 -14.89
N LEU A 120 6.31 23.18 -13.56
CA LEU A 120 5.19 23.52 -12.67
C LEU A 120 5.04 25.03 -12.42
N GLN A 121 6.12 25.81 -12.54
CA GLN A 121 6.11 27.27 -12.32
C GLN A 121 5.01 28.03 -13.08
N PRO A 122 4.75 27.77 -14.38
CA PRO A 122 3.69 28.46 -15.12
C PRO A 122 2.27 28.16 -14.62
N MET A 123 2.11 27.17 -13.76
CA MET A 123 0.81 26.65 -13.31
C MET A 123 0.46 27.12 -11.90
N LEU A 124 1.34 27.92 -11.26
CA LEU A 124 1.15 28.45 -9.90
C LEU A 124 -0.15 29.24 -9.73
N ASP A 125 -0.60 29.92 -10.78
CA ASP A 125 -1.83 30.74 -10.76
C ASP A 125 -3.12 29.89 -10.73
N SER A 126 -3.03 28.57 -10.99
CA SER A 126 -4.16 27.64 -10.97
C SER A 126 -3.87 26.45 -10.06
N PRO A 127 -4.15 26.55 -8.75
CA PRO A 127 -3.84 25.51 -7.76
C PRO A 127 -4.41 24.13 -8.10
N ARG A 128 -5.61 24.09 -8.71
CA ARG A 128 -6.24 22.83 -9.14
C ARG A 128 -5.50 22.18 -10.31
N LEU A 129 -5.10 22.97 -11.29
CA LEU A 129 -4.36 22.48 -12.44
C LEU A 129 -2.94 22.05 -12.03
N LEU A 130 -2.30 22.82 -11.15
CA LEU A 130 -1.02 22.47 -10.54
C LEU A 130 -1.10 21.13 -9.79
N MET A 131 -2.10 20.95 -8.93
CA MET A 131 -2.27 19.71 -8.17
C MET A 131 -2.51 18.51 -9.08
N PHE A 132 -3.33 18.68 -10.13
CA PHE A 132 -3.55 17.64 -11.14
C PHE A 132 -2.25 17.23 -11.82
N THR A 133 -1.45 18.18 -12.28
CA THR A 133 -0.16 17.92 -12.92
C THR A 133 0.82 17.23 -11.96
N ILE A 134 0.88 17.67 -10.71
CA ILE A 134 1.71 17.03 -9.68
C ILE A 134 1.29 15.57 -9.48
N MET A 135 -0.01 15.27 -9.42
CA MET A 135 -0.49 13.88 -9.28
C MET A 135 -0.12 13.03 -10.49
N VAL A 136 -0.32 13.53 -11.71
CA VAL A 136 0.06 12.81 -12.94
C VAL A 136 1.55 12.52 -12.99
N ILE A 137 2.40 13.51 -12.68
CA ILE A 137 3.86 13.35 -12.66
C ILE A 137 4.28 12.37 -11.57
N THR A 138 3.76 12.55 -10.35
CA THR A 138 4.04 11.64 -9.24
C THR A 138 3.58 10.23 -9.56
N MET A 139 2.50 10.06 -10.33
CA MET A 139 2.03 8.75 -10.74
C MET A 139 3.03 8.09 -11.66
N VAL A 140 3.47 8.78 -12.71
CA VAL A 140 4.48 8.27 -13.65
C VAL A 140 5.77 7.91 -12.90
N VAL A 141 6.26 8.80 -12.05
CA VAL A 141 7.46 8.55 -11.24
C VAL A 141 7.23 7.39 -10.26
N GLY A 142 6.08 7.34 -9.60
CA GLY A 142 5.72 6.30 -8.63
C GLY A 142 5.50 4.92 -9.23
N THR A 143 5.29 4.80 -10.55
CA THR A 143 5.31 3.49 -11.23
C THR A 143 6.73 2.92 -11.39
N ALA A 144 7.76 3.77 -11.33
CA ALA A 144 9.16 3.40 -11.50
C ALA A 144 9.93 3.36 -10.17
N LEU A 145 9.56 4.22 -9.22
CA LEU A 145 10.21 4.37 -7.93
C LEU A 145 9.42 3.72 -6.80
N ASP A 146 10.14 3.21 -5.81
CA ASP A 146 9.52 2.79 -4.55
C ASP A 146 8.97 4.00 -3.77
N MET A 147 8.02 3.75 -2.87
CA MET A 147 7.36 4.80 -2.08
C MET A 147 8.38 5.58 -1.23
N THR A 148 9.37 4.90 -0.65
CA THR A 148 10.40 5.52 0.19
C THR A 148 11.23 6.57 -0.55
N PRO A 149 11.95 6.24 -1.65
CA PRO A 149 12.72 7.24 -2.40
C PRO A 149 11.83 8.33 -2.99
N THR A 150 10.61 8.01 -3.42
CA THR A 150 9.71 9.03 -3.98
C THR A 150 9.34 10.10 -2.95
N ILE A 151 9.03 9.69 -1.72
CA ILE A 151 8.78 10.62 -0.62
C ILE A 151 10.02 11.46 -0.31
N LEU A 152 11.20 10.83 -0.18
CA LEU A 152 12.43 11.52 0.19
C LEU A 152 12.90 12.52 -0.88
N LEU A 153 12.69 12.20 -2.17
CA LEU A 153 13.13 13.03 -3.29
C LEU A 153 12.13 14.11 -3.67
N LEU A 154 10.86 13.74 -3.89
CA LEU A 154 9.87 14.67 -4.45
C LEU A 154 9.23 15.57 -3.41
N THR A 155 9.07 15.13 -2.16
CA THR A 155 8.45 15.96 -1.11
C THR A 155 9.21 17.28 -0.89
N PRO A 156 10.53 17.31 -0.66
CA PRO A 156 11.23 18.58 -0.43
C PRO A 156 11.24 19.50 -1.65
N VAL A 157 11.10 18.93 -2.86
CA VAL A 157 11.08 19.66 -4.13
C VAL A 157 9.70 20.24 -4.43
N LEU A 158 8.64 19.47 -4.19
CA LEU A 158 7.26 19.88 -4.47
C LEU A 158 6.67 20.73 -3.35
N MET A 159 7.08 20.54 -2.09
CA MET A 159 6.52 21.25 -0.94
C MET A 159 6.62 22.78 -1.05
N PRO A 160 7.76 23.38 -1.49
CA PRO A 160 7.83 24.82 -1.72
C PRO A 160 6.83 25.31 -2.78
N VAL A 161 6.66 24.55 -3.87
CA VAL A 161 5.74 24.87 -4.98
C VAL A 161 4.28 24.80 -4.51
N VAL A 162 3.93 23.75 -3.76
CA VAL A 162 2.61 23.54 -3.15
C VAL A 162 2.26 24.70 -2.21
N LYS A 163 3.20 25.08 -1.33
CA LYS A 163 3.00 26.20 -0.41
C LYS A 163 2.89 27.54 -1.14
N ALA A 164 3.71 27.77 -2.17
CA ALA A 164 3.67 28.99 -2.96
C ALA A 164 2.33 29.16 -3.71
N ALA A 165 1.74 28.06 -4.16
CA ALA A 165 0.42 28.04 -4.79
C ALA A 165 -0.77 28.09 -3.78
N GLY A 166 -0.49 28.22 -2.48
CA GLY A 166 -1.52 28.25 -1.44
C GLY A 166 -2.26 26.92 -1.24
N ILE A 167 -1.69 25.80 -1.66
CA ILE A 167 -2.27 24.46 -1.48
C ILE A 167 -1.97 23.99 -0.05
N ASP A 168 -2.99 23.43 0.61
CA ASP A 168 -2.84 22.86 1.94
C ASP A 168 -1.85 21.66 1.94
N PRO A 169 -0.80 21.67 2.79
CA PRO A 169 0.18 20.59 2.82
C PRO A 169 -0.38 19.22 3.25
N VAL A 170 -1.44 19.19 4.06
CA VAL A 170 -2.13 17.96 4.46
C VAL A 170 -2.87 17.38 3.25
N TYR A 171 -3.58 18.23 2.51
CA TYR A 171 -4.23 17.83 1.26
C TYR A 171 -3.23 17.22 0.27
N PHE A 172 -2.11 17.93 0.04
CA PHE A 172 -1.03 17.43 -0.80
C PHE A 172 -0.48 16.11 -0.28
N GLY A 173 -0.16 16.01 1.01
CA GLY A 173 0.42 14.81 1.61
C GLY A 173 -0.48 13.57 1.47
N VAL A 174 -1.77 13.70 1.75
CA VAL A 174 -2.73 12.59 1.61
C VAL A 174 -2.80 12.11 0.16
N LEU A 175 -2.98 13.04 -0.78
CA LEU A 175 -3.05 12.71 -2.20
C LEU A 175 -1.73 12.12 -2.71
N PHE A 176 -0.60 12.66 -2.28
CA PHE A 176 0.73 12.18 -2.65
C PHE A 176 0.96 10.74 -2.17
N ILE A 177 0.59 10.40 -0.94
CA ILE A 177 0.71 9.03 -0.42
C ILE A 177 -0.23 8.07 -1.14
N ILE A 178 -1.49 8.45 -1.37
CA ILE A 178 -2.44 7.62 -2.12
C ILE A 178 -1.91 7.36 -3.53
N ASN A 179 -1.43 8.40 -4.21
CA ASN A 179 -0.89 8.29 -5.56
C ASN A 179 0.35 7.37 -5.60
N ASN A 180 1.26 7.48 -4.63
CA ASN A 180 2.40 6.57 -4.52
C ASN A 180 1.96 5.12 -4.28
N ALA A 181 0.98 4.88 -3.42
CA ALA A 181 0.45 3.54 -3.17
C ALA A 181 -0.18 2.92 -4.44
N ILE A 182 -0.88 3.72 -5.25
CA ILE A 182 -1.38 3.28 -6.57
C ILE A 182 -0.20 3.00 -7.53
N GLY A 183 0.85 3.81 -7.49
CA GLY A 183 2.08 3.59 -8.25
C GLY A 183 2.71 2.21 -8.00
N LEU A 184 2.79 1.78 -6.73
CA LEU A 184 3.38 0.48 -6.35
C LEU A 184 2.65 -0.75 -6.87
N ILE A 185 1.38 -0.61 -7.25
CA ILE A 185 0.57 -1.68 -7.84
C ILE A 185 0.35 -1.50 -9.34
N THR A 186 0.90 -0.45 -9.93
CA THR A 186 0.74 -0.14 -11.37
C THR A 186 1.97 -0.62 -12.14
N PRO A 187 1.79 -1.40 -13.24
CA PRO A 187 2.89 -1.71 -14.16
C PRO A 187 3.53 -0.42 -14.70
N PRO A 188 4.87 -0.35 -14.89
CA PRO A 188 5.73 -1.46 -15.28
C PRO A 188 6.51 -2.14 -14.15
N VAL A 189 6.86 -1.45 -13.05
CA VAL A 189 7.65 -2.06 -11.95
C VAL A 189 6.75 -2.75 -10.94
N GLY A 190 5.64 -2.13 -10.53
CA GLY A 190 4.62 -2.73 -9.66
C GLY A 190 5.19 -3.57 -8.51
N THR A 191 6.06 -3.02 -7.66
CA THR A 191 6.83 -3.78 -6.66
C THR A 191 5.92 -4.56 -5.69
N VAL A 192 4.81 -3.97 -5.26
CA VAL A 192 3.82 -4.62 -4.40
C VAL A 192 3.05 -5.69 -5.17
N LEU A 193 2.70 -5.41 -6.42
CA LEU A 193 2.02 -6.38 -7.28
C LEU A 193 2.89 -7.61 -7.54
N ASN A 194 4.19 -7.41 -7.78
CA ASN A 194 5.17 -8.48 -7.90
C ASN A 194 5.37 -9.27 -6.60
N ALA A 195 5.36 -8.60 -5.44
CA ALA A 195 5.39 -9.27 -4.15
C ALA A 195 4.17 -10.18 -3.95
N VAL A 196 2.97 -9.68 -4.31
CA VAL A 196 1.74 -10.47 -4.28
C VAL A 196 1.80 -11.64 -5.25
N ALA A 197 2.31 -11.45 -6.47
CA ALA A 197 2.50 -12.53 -7.45
C ALA A 197 3.46 -13.61 -6.93
N GLY A 198 4.58 -13.21 -6.32
CA GLY A 198 5.56 -14.12 -5.73
C GLY A 198 5.01 -14.95 -4.57
N VAL A 199 4.21 -14.32 -3.68
CA VAL A 199 3.56 -15.02 -2.55
C VAL A 199 2.41 -15.90 -3.04
N GLY A 200 1.58 -15.39 -3.95
CA GLY A 200 0.44 -16.10 -4.51
C GLY A 200 0.82 -17.20 -5.50
N LYS A 201 2.10 -17.32 -5.88
CA LYS A 201 2.62 -18.26 -6.89
C LYS A 201 1.85 -18.20 -8.21
N VAL A 202 1.44 -17.00 -8.60
CA VAL A 202 0.71 -16.70 -9.83
C VAL A 202 1.55 -15.76 -10.68
N SER A 203 1.33 -15.76 -12.00
CA SER A 203 2.12 -14.90 -12.88
C SER A 203 1.76 -13.42 -12.69
N MET A 204 2.72 -12.54 -12.95
CA MET A 204 2.50 -11.08 -12.89
C MET A 204 1.36 -10.63 -13.82
N ASP A 205 1.22 -11.25 -15.01
CA ASP A 205 0.12 -10.97 -15.94
C ASP A 205 -1.25 -11.30 -15.34
N GLU A 206 -1.39 -12.48 -14.71
CA GLU A 206 -2.64 -12.90 -14.07
C GLU A 206 -3.03 -11.96 -12.93
N VAL A 207 -2.07 -11.62 -12.06
CA VAL A 207 -2.32 -10.70 -10.94
C VAL A 207 -2.67 -9.31 -11.45
N THR A 208 -1.94 -8.80 -12.45
CA THR A 208 -2.23 -7.50 -13.06
C THR A 208 -3.64 -7.48 -13.64
N ARG A 209 -4.00 -8.48 -14.45
CA ARG A 209 -5.34 -8.58 -15.05
C ARG A 209 -6.44 -8.65 -13.98
N GLY A 210 -6.19 -9.36 -12.88
CA GLY A 210 -7.13 -9.45 -11.76
C GLY A 210 -7.31 -8.13 -10.99
N VAL A 211 -6.25 -7.35 -10.82
CA VAL A 211 -6.25 -6.11 -10.04
C VAL A 211 -6.69 -4.89 -10.87
N MET A 212 -6.61 -4.95 -12.21
CA MET A 212 -6.99 -3.86 -13.11
C MET A 212 -8.34 -3.18 -12.81
N PRO A 213 -9.45 -3.90 -12.56
CA PRO A 213 -10.74 -3.26 -12.23
C PRO A 213 -10.68 -2.40 -10.95
N PHE A 214 -9.89 -2.84 -9.97
CA PHE A 214 -9.67 -2.08 -8.72
C PHE A 214 -8.73 -0.90 -8.94
N MET A 215 -7.71 -1.05 -9.79
CA MET A 215 -6.83 0.07 -10.17
C MET A 215 -7.62 1.18 -10.84
N VAL A 216 -8.48 0.87 -11.80
CA VAL A 216 -9.33 1.87 -12.48
C VAL A 216 -10.21 2.62 -11.46
N ALA A 217 -10.77 1.91 -10.49
CA ALA A 217 -11.56 2.54 -9.43
C ALA A 217 -10.69 3.44 -8.53
N GLN A 218 -9.46 3.03 -8.19
CA GLN A 218 -8.53 3.85 -7.40
C GLN A 218 -8.09 5.11 -8.15
N PHE A 219 -7.78 5.01 -9.45
CA PHE A 219 -7.49 6.17 -10.29
C PHE A 219 -8.67 7.14 -10.34
N ALA A 220 -9.88 6.63 -10.55
CA ALA A 220 -11.09 7.46 -10.58
C ALA A 220 -11.29 8.21 -9.26
N ILE A 221 -11.12 7.52 -8.12
CA ILE A 221 -11.22 8.14 -6.79
C ILE A 221 -10.13 9.19 -6.59
N MET A 222 -8.88 8.88 -6.93
CA MET A 222 -7.76 9.82 -6.79
C MET A 222 -7.99 11.09 -7.63
N PHE A 223 -8.38 10.97 -8.90
CA PHE A 223 -8.69 12.15 -9.73
C PHE A 223 -9.94 12.90 -9.24
N ALA A 224 -10.93 12.21 -8.68
CA ALA A 224 -12.05 12.87 -8.01
C ALA A 224 -11.60 13.67 -6.78
N MET A 225 -10.68 13.14 -5.97
CA MET A 225 -10.09 13.86 -4.83
C MET A 225 -9.27 15.08 -5.25
N VAL A 226 -8.67 15.05 -6.45
CA VAL A 226 -8.03 16.22 -7.08
C VAL A 226 -9.06 17.26 -7.53
N ALA A 227 -10.13 16.82 -8.20
CA ALA A 227 -11.18 17.71 -8.70
C ALA A 227 -12.00 18.36 -7.58
N TRP A 228 -12.24 17.61 -6.50
CA TRP A 228 -12.99 18.05 -5.32
C TRP A 228 -12.16 17.89 -4.05
N PRO A 229 -11.34 18.90 -3.69
CA PRO A 229 -10.50 18.86 -2.48
C PRO A 229 -11.28 18.62 -1.18
N ALA A 230 -12.57 18.96 -1.15
CA ALA A 230 -13.47 18.71 -0.02
C ALA A 230 -13.56 17.21 0.36
N LEU A 231 -13.39 16.29 -0.59
CA LEU A 231 -13.39 14.85 -0.32
C LEU A 231 -12.24 14.43 0.61
N VAL A 232 -11.17 15.22 0.65
CA VAL A 232 -9.99 14.98 1.49
C VAL A 232 -10.02 15.86 2.73
N MET A 233 -10.30 17.16 2.53
CA MET A 233 -10.22 18.15 3.60
C MET A 233 -11.34 18.04 4.63
N VAL A 234 -12.55 17.58 4.24
CA VAL A 234 -13.65 17.43 5.20
C VAL A 234 -13.38 16.29 6.19
N PRO A 235 -13.02 15.06 5.76
CA PRO A 235 -12.63 14.02 6.71
C PRO A 235 -11.38 14.36 7.52
N ALA A 236 -10.39 15.04 6.91
CA ALA A 236 -9.18 15.44 7.62
C ALA A 236 -9.51 16.31 8.84
N ARG A 237 -10.47 17.25 8.71
CA ARG A 237 -10.93 18.11 9.81
C ARG A 237 -11.64 17.38 10.96
N TRP A 238 -12.01 16.10 10.81
CA TRP A 238 -12.59 15.34 11.93
C TRP A 238 -11.53 14.83 12.90
N PHE A 239 -10.26 14.81 12.49
CA PHE A 239 -9.13 14.33 13.27
C PHE A 239 -8.34 15.45 13.96
N TYR A 240 -8.71 16.72 13.72
CA TYR A 240 -8.10 17.92 14.31
C TYR A 240 -9.15 18.80 14.97
#